data_AF-A0A6P6HUW3-F1
#
_entry.id   AF-A0A6P6HUW3-F1
#
_cell.length_a   1.000
_cell.length_b   1.000
_cell.length_c   1.000
_cell.angle_alpha   90.00
_cell.angle_beta   90.00
_cell.angle_gamma   90.00
#
_symmetry.space_group_name_H-M   'P 1'
#
loop_
_entity.id
_entity.type
_entity.pdbx_description
1 polymer ?
#
loop_
_entity_poly.entity_id
_entity_poly.type
_entity_poly.pdbx_seq_one_letter_code
_entity_poly.pdbx_strand_id
1 'polypeptide(L)'
;MQVALPPSAQSLSDPLQLSVATVFLTALWEPTTIGDSPSGLTSWAGVEAVCTEQCRALQIQAVKEKTVKNRATLALLHSTVRRGAQDWALAKKYDQQTISRACGKDVPMRLAHCRCSMEVAREKLRKYVFDRVNVHNVLIHLVRRREQKLESMKLELASLRRQPDNTKEEQRLRQVIRQLENNIEKTVIKITASQNIYLLYVDLLDYLKKELASYPTGLDKLQNLVGDYCSELSDMIVMSQDAMMITDEVKVSSRTARRREAPPPQETSLIPSSPSSPSSQGRRDLDFPSSLVGAETVKGNLKVRKRETSQADIQYRTDVTALVEKVKMAVQCSHLWDIASRFLAQRTTEENLGLQVEGCERRRVQLEALMKKLAAEETALKFRQTPSSASFKSVEKKMKDMLREEEERLQLAYSNMTKSQKLLLTIQMGIDNLYARLIGIALPTAQKEVLSNTLDVSSKLAYCEGKLLYLADRLQALSRTEEVNAKVRDTLESSTLKEKQNQRISFEDLEDDVIATDDIVKVEVWDVVDKGKCRRRGDGLKVENDPQEMVSRLAGSLLDPL
;
A
#
# COMPACT_ATOMS: atom_id res chain seq x y z
N MET A 1 -29.69 53.11 -34.87
CA MET A 1 -29.77 53.85 -36.15
C MET A 1 -30.97 53.30 -36.90
N GLN A 2 -31.95 54.16 -37.18
CA GLN A 2 -33.27 53.84 -37.69
C GLN A 2 -33.22 53.08 -39.02
N VAL A 3 -33.99 51.99 -39.11
CA VAL A 3 -34.26 51.26 -40.35
C VAL A 3 -35.29 52.08 -41.12
N ALA A 4 -34.84 52.74 -42.18
CA ALA A 4 -35.69 53.44 -43.14
C ALA A 4 -36.33 52.42 -44.09
N LEU A 5 -37.63 52.19 -43.91
CA LEU A 5 -38.51 51.56 -44.90
C LEU A 5 -38.68 52.50 -46.11
N PRO A 6 -38.67 52.00 -47.36
CA PRO A 6 -39.02 52.81 -48.51
C PRO A 6 -40.53 53.06 -48.56
N PRO A 7 -40.98 54.20 -49.12
CA PRO A 7 -42.37 54.64 -49.03
C PRO A 7 -43.26 53.84 -49.98
N SER A 8 -44.25 53.17 -49.41
CA SER A 8 -45.40 52.62 -50.12
C SER A 8 -46.18 53.77 -50.76
N ALA A 9 -46.30 53.72 -52.08
CA ALA A 9 -46.97 54.71 -52.91
C ALA A 9 -48.40 55.01 -52.42
N GLN A 10 -48.62 56.25 -51.98
CA GLN A 10 -49.92 56.91 -52.01
C GLN A 10 -50.15 57.49 -53.42
N SER A 11 -51.43 57.61 -53.80
CA SER A 11 -51.99 58.10 -55.07
C SER A 11 -52.14 57.06 -56.18
N LEU A 12 -53.15 56.21 -56.05
CA LEU A 12 -53.93 55.75 -57.18
C LEU A 12 -55.38 56.18 -56.94
N SER A 13 -55.69 57.31 -57.57
CA SER A 13 -56.97 57.98 -57.62
C SER A 13 -58.04 57.08 -58.26
N ASP A 14 -59.15 56.93 -57.56
CA ASP A 14 -60.53 56.69 -58.00
C ASP A 14 -60.77 56.04 -59.39
N PRO A 15 -61.27 54.79 -59.44
CA PRO A 15 -61.97 54.25 -60.59
C PRO A 15 -63.50 54.46 -60.54
N LEU A 16 -64.02 55.31 -59.65
CA LEU A 16 -65.47 55.52 -59.44
C LEU A 16 -66.05 56.81 -60.05
N GLN A 17 -65.29 57.58 -60.83
CA GLN A 17 -65.77 58.83 -61.45
C GLN A 17 -66.32 58.66 -62.89
N LEU A 18 -66.18 57.48 -63.52
CA LEU A 18 -66.71 57.24 -64.88
C LEU A 18 -68.08 56.52 -64.92
N SER A 19 -68.59 56.04 -63.79
CA SER A 19 -69.98 55.54 -63.68
C SER A 19 -70.99 56.64 -63.38
N VAL A 20 -70.55 57.77 -62.82
CA VAL A 20 -71.46 58.88 -62.45
C VAL A 20 -71.77 59.77 -63.66
N ALA A 21 -70.86 59.91 -64.62
CA ALA A 21 -71.10 60.69 -65.84
C ALA A 21 -72.05 59.99 -66.86
N THR A 22 -72.26 58.67 -66.75
CA THR A 22 -73.17 57.93 -67.64
C THR A 22 -74.59 57.80 -67.04
N VAL A 23 -74.75 58.02 -65.73
CA VAL A 23 -76.05 58.03 -65.05
C VAL A 23 -76.67 59.44 -65.00
N PHE A 24 -75.84 60.50 -65.02
CA PHE A 24 -76.33 61.89 -65.05
C PHE A 24 -76.84 62.39 -66.41
N LEU A 25 -76.57 61.68 -67.52
CA LEU A 25 -77.10 62.02 -68.86
C LEU A 25 -78.44 61.35 -69.19
N THR A 26 -78.97 60.50 -68.30
CA THR A 26 -80.28 59.85 -68.44
C THR A 26 -81.38 60.43 -67.53
N ALA A 27 -81.12 61.52 -66.80
CA ALA A 27 -82.05 62.08 -65.80
C ALA A 27 -82.51 63.53 -66.08
N LEU A 28 -82.42 64.02 -67.32
CA LEU A 28 -82.80 65.41 -67.67
C LEU A 28 -83.56 65.53 -69.00
N TRP A 29 -84.38 64.53 -69.33
CA TRP A 29 -85.31 64.61 -70.45
C TRP A 29 -86.69 64.05 -70.09
N GLU A 30 -87.45 64.79 -69.27
CA GLU A 30 -88.91 64.76 -69.32
C GLU A 30 -89.38 65.94 -70.19
N PRO A 31 -89.96 65.71 -71.37
CA PRO A 31 -90.65 66.74 -72.12
C PRO A 31 -92.11 66.81 -71.67
N THR A 32 -92.46 67.93 -71.04
CA THR A 32 -93.85 68.33 -70.79
C THR A 32 -94.57 68.50 -72.13
N THR A 33 -95.76 67.91 -72.21
CA THR A 33 -96.69 67.94 -73.33
C THR A 33 -97.13 69.38 -73.66
N ILE A 34 -97.16 69.74 -74.95
CA ILE A 34 -98.19 70.56 -75.65
C ILE A 34 -97.83 70.65 -77.15
N GLY A 35 -98.73 70.17 -78.00
CA GLY A 35 -99.17 70.83 -79.24
C GLY A 35 -98.23 70.95 -80.44
N ASP A 36 -98.55 70.16 -81.48
CA ASP A 36 -98.59 70.53 -82.90
C ASP A 36 -97.32 70.96 -83.66
N SER A 37 -96.71 70.00 -84.39
CA SER A 37 -96.59 70.01 -85.87
C SER A 37 -95.57 68.96 -86.38
N PRO A 38 -95.85 68.24 -87.49
CA PRO A 38 -95.03 67.13 -87.96
C PRO A 38 -94.10 67.53 -89.12
N SER A 39 -92.82 67.80 -88.84
CA SER A 39 -91.75 67.80 -89.87
C SER A 39 -90.37 67.86 -89.21
N GLY A 40 -89.74 66.71 -88.95
CA GLY A 40 -88.36 66.69 -88.41
C GLY A 40 -87.79 65.33 -87.97
N LEU A 41 -88.53 64.22 -88.06
CA LEU A 41 -88.15 62.95 -87.44
C LEU A 41 -87.20 62.04 -88.26
N THR A 42 -86.78 62.43 -89.47
CA THR A 42 -85.78 61.67 -90.26
C THR A 42 -84.36 62.23 -90.16
N SER A 43 -84.15 63.38 -89.52
CA SER A 43 -82.82 63.98 -89.31
C SER A 43 -82.16 63.57 -87.98
N TRP A 44 -82.93 63.17 -86.97
CA TRP A 44 -82.41 62.91 -85.62
C TRP A 44 -81.84 61.50 -85.43
N ALA A 45 -82.42 60.49 -86.10
CA ALA A 45 -81.91 59.10 -86.04
C ALA A 45 -80.52 58.95 -86.71
N GLY A 46 -80.24 59.72 -87.76
CA GLY A 46 -78.91 59.77 -88.39
C GLY A 46 -77.86 60.45 -87.51
N VAL A 47 -78.25 61.48 -86.76
CA VAL A 47 -77.34 62.20 -85.84
C VAL A 47 -77.05 61.35 -84.60
N GLU A 48 -78.02 60.59 -84.09
CA GLU A 48 -77.84 59.71 -82.93
C GLU A 48 -76.99 58.46 -83.25
N ALA A 49 -77.16 57.88 -84.45
CA ALA A 49 -76.29 56.80 -84.95
C ALA A 49 -74.85 57.28 -85.16
N VAL A 50 -74.65 58.47 -85.75
CA VAL A 50 -73.32 59.06 -85.94
C VAL A 50 -72.66 59.41 -84.60
N CYS A 51 -73.41 59.96 -83.64
CA CYS A 51 -72.88 60.27 -82.30
C CYS A 51 -72.52 59.01 -81.49
N THR A 52 -73.31 57.94 -81.56
CA THR A 52 -73.00 56.68 -80.86
C THR A 52 -71.79 55.96 -81.46
N GLU A 53 -71.63 56.02 -82.79
CA GLU A 53 -70.48 55.45 -83.48
C GLU A 53 -69.20 56.26 -83.22
N GLN A 54 -69.29 57.60 -83.19
CA GLN A 54 -68.19 58.48 -82.77
C GLN A 54 -67.79 58.25 -81.30
N CYS A 55 -68.75 58.08 -80.38
CA CYS A 55 -68.47 57.75 -78.98
C CYS A 55 -67.76 56.39 -78.84
N ARG A 56 -68.18 55.36 -79.60
CA ARG A 56 -67.49 54.05 -79.63
C ARG A 56 -66.08 54.17 -80.18
N ALA A 57 -65.88 54.96 -81.23
CA ALA A 57 -64.55 55.21 -81.79
C ALA A 57 -63.61 55.89 -80.79
N LEU A 58 -64.09 56.91 -80.05
CA LEU A 58 -63.33 57.58 -79.00
C LEU A 58 -63.00 56.64 -77.82
N GLN A 59 -63.92 55.76 -77.42
CA GLN A 59 -63.65 54.75 -76.39
C GLN A 59 -62.61 53.73 -76.84
N ILE A 60 -62.68 53.25 -78.08
CA ILE A 60 -61.67 52.34 -78.66
C ILE A 60 -60.30 53.03 -78.73
N GLN A 61 -60.26 54.32 -79.12
CA GLN A 61 -59.03 55.11 -79.13
C GLN A 61 -58.46 55.30 -77.72
N ALA A 62 -59.28 55.64 -76.72
CA ALA A 62 -58.85 55.77 -75.34
C ALA A 62 -58.33 54.45 -74.74
N VAL A 63 -58.95 53.32 -75.09
CA VAL A 63 -58.46 51.99 -74.70
C VAL A 63 -57.13 51.69 -75.40
N LYS A 64 -57.01 51.95 -76.71
CA LYS A 64 -55.74 51.79 -77.45
C LYS A 64 -54.62 52.63 -76.84
N GLU A 65 -54.86 53.90 -76.55
CA GLU A 65 -53.89 54.78 -75.89
C GLU A 65 -53.50 54.27 -74.49
N LYS A 66 -54.47 53.79 -73.69
CA LYS A 66 -54.19 53.14 -72.40
C LYS A 66 -53.36 51.88 -72.57
N THR A 67 -53.64 51.03 -73.56
CA THR A 67 -52.83 49.83 -73.83
C THR A 67 -51.41 50.17 -74.26
N VAL A 68 -51.22 51.23 -75.06
CA VAL A 68 -49.89 51.73 -75.45
C VAL A 68 -49.14 52.29 -74.24
N LYS A 69 -49.81 53.12 -73.42
CA LYS A 69 -49.25 53.62 -72.15
C LYS A 69 -48.87 52.47 -71.22
N ASN A 70 -49.72 51.48 -71.05
CA ASN A 70 -49.45 50.29 -70.24
C ASN A 70 -48.29 49.45 -70.80
N ARG A 71 -48.19 49.33 -72.13
CA ARG A 71 -47.05 48.65 -72.77
C ARG A 71 -45.74 49.40 -72.52
N ALA A 72 -45.76 50.73 -72.56
CA ALA A 72 -44.61 51.57 -72.24
C ALA A 72 -44.21 51.48 -70.76
N THR A 73 -45.17 51.49 -69.83
CA THR A 73 -44.89 51.33 -68.40
C THR A 73 -44.38 49.92 -68.08
N LEU A 74 -44.94 48.87 -68.69
CA LEU A 74 -44.42 47.50 -68.54
C LEU A 74 -43.00 47.36 -69.10
N ALA A 75 -42.70 47.98 -70.24
CA ALA A 75 -41.34 48.00 -70.78
C ALA A 75 -40.36 48.70 -69.82
N LEU A 76 -40.77 49.82 -69.20
CA LEU A 76 -39.99 50.51 -68.19
C LEU A 76 -39.79 49.63 -66.94
N LEU A 77 -40.84 49.01 -66.40
CA LEU A 77 -40.76 48.11 -65.25
C LEU A 77 -39.86 46.89 -65.54
N HIS A 78 -39.96 46.30 -66.72
CA HIS A 78 -39.06 45.21 -67.13
C HIS A 78 -37.61 45.69 -67.25
N SER A 79 -37.37 46.94 -67.65
CA SER A 79 -36.03 47.51 -67.68
C SER A 79 -35.47 47.77 -66.27
N THR A 80 -36.30 48.23 -65.32
CA THR A 80 -35.89 48.47 -63.93
C THR A 80 -35.63 47.16 -63.19
N VAL A 81 -36.47 46.15 -63.39
CA VAL A 81 -36.25 44.80 -62.82
C VAL A 81 -34.98 44.16 -63.38
N ARG A 82 -34.72 44.29 -64.69
CA ARG A 82 -33.47 43.79 -65.29
C ARG A 82 -32.24 44.52 -64.73
N ARG A 83 -32.31 45.85 -64.56
CA ARG A 83 -31.23 46.64 -63.96
C ARG A 83 -31.00 46.21 -62.50
N GLY A 84 -32.06 46.09 -61.70
CA GLY A 84 -31.97 45.63 -60.31
C GLY A 84 -31.39 44.21 -60.19
N ALA A 85 -31.72 43.31 -61.12
CA ALA A 85 -31.12 41.97 -61.16
C ALA A 85 -29.62 42.00 -61.49
N GLN A 86 -29.18 42.89 -62.39
CA GLN A 86 -27.76 43.10 -62.70
C GLN A 86 -27.00 43.71 -61.51
N ASP A 87 -27.57 44.72 -60.86
CA ASP A 87 -26.96 45.37 -59.69
C ASP A 87 -26.81 44.38 -58.52
N TRP A 88 -27.83 43.53 -58.30
CA TRP A 88 -27.75 42.46 -57.30
C TRP A 88 -26.68 41.41 -57.63
N ALA A 89 -26.55 41.02 -58.91
CA ALA A 89 -25.52 40.09 -59.34
C ALA A 89 -24.10 40.66 -59.18
N LEU A 90 -23.92 41.97 -59.42
CA LEU A 90 -22.67 42.66 -59.16
C LEU A 90 -22.35 42.69 -57.66
N ALA A 91 -23.30 43.12 -56.83
CA ALA A 91 -23.13 43.15 -55.37
C ALA A 91 -22.74 41.77 -54.81
N LYS A 92 -23.39 40.70 -55.27
CA LYS A 92 -23.07 39.33 -54.88
C LYS A 92 -21.64 38.90 -55.28
N LYS A 93 -21.17 39.32 -56.45
CA LYS A 93 -19.78 39.06 -56.89
C LYS A 93 -18.77 39.81 -56.02
N TYR A 94 -19.06 41.07 -55.66
CA TYR A 94 -18.22 41.85 -54.76
C TYR A 94 -18.14 41.22 -53.36
N ASP A 95 -19.27 40.79 -52.81
CA ASP A 95 -19.31 40.08 -51.53
C ASP A 95 -18.49 38.79 -51.58
N GLN A 96 -18.68 37.97 -52.63
CA GLN A 96 -17.95 36.72 -52.80
C GLN A 96 -16.44 36.94 -52.94
N GLN A 97 -16.01 37.96 -53.69
CA GLN A 97 -14.59 38.31 -53.85
C GLN A 97 -13.99 38.79 -52.52
N THR A 98 -14.71 39.61 -51.78
CA THR A 98 -14.27 40.17 -50.50
C THR A 98 -14.15 39.08 -49.43
N ILE A 99 -15.14 38.18 -49.34
CA ILE A 99 -15.10 37.01 -48.44
C ILE A 99 -13.95 36.08 -48.81
N SER A 100 -13.71 35.86 -50.12
CA SER A 100 -12.61 35.01 -50.59
C SER A 100 -11.24 35.58 -50.24
N ARG A 101 -11.07 36.90 -50.31
CA ARG A 101 -9.84 37.58 -49.86
C ARG A 101 -9.64 37.45 -48.35
N ALA A 102 -10.70 37.61 -47.55
CA ALA A 102 -10.64 37.53 -46.10
C ALA A 102 -10.34 36.10 -45.58
N CYS A 103 -10.86 35.07 -46.23
CA CYS A 103 -10.61 33.68 -45.85
C CYS A 103 -9.25 33.13 -46.33
N GLY A 104 -8.51 33.87 -47.16
CA GLY A 104 -7.18 33.49 -47.62
C GLY A 104 -7.10 32.08 -48.22
N LYS A 105 -6.22 31.24 -47.65
CA LYS A 105 -5.99 29.84 -48.08
C LYS A 105 -6.97 28.84 -47.45
N ASP A 106 -7.79 29.25 -46.49
CA ASP A 106 -8.71 28.35 -45.78
C ASP A 106 -9.94 28.04 -46.64
N VAL A 107 -9.77 27.06 -47.52
CA VAL A 107 -10.80 26.58 -48.46
C VAL A 107 -12.12 26.20 -47.77
N PRO A 108 -12.12 25.49 -46.62
CA PRO A 108 -13.37 25.12 -45.93
C PRO A 108 -14.13 26.34 -45.40
N MET A 109 -13.41 27.30 -44.80
CA MET A 109 -13.99 28.53 -44.26
C MET A 109 -14.58 29.40 -45.37
N ARG A 110 -13.87 29.47 -46.50
CA ARG A 110 -14.34 30.16 -47.71
C ARG A 110 -15.65 29.55 -48.21
N LEU A 111 -15.69 28.22 -48.40
CA LEU A 111 -16.88 27.51 -48.90
C LEU A 111 -18.10 27.69 -47.97
N ALA A 112 -17.89 27.69 -46.66
CA ALA A 112 -18.95 27.90 -45.67
C ALA A 112 -19.58 29.32 -45.71
N HIS A 113 -18.86 30.30 -46.28
CA HIS A 113 -19.30 31.70 -46.33
C HIS A 113 -19.57 32.23 -47.74
N CYS A 114 -19.30 31.45 -48.79
CA CYS A 114 -19.50 31.82 -50.20
C CYS A 114 -20.93 32.28 -50.57
N ARG A 115 -21.95 31.91 -49.78
CA ARG A 115 -23.37 32.27 -50.01
C ARG A 115 -23.89 33.34 -49.06
N CYS A 116 -23.07 33.85 -48.15
CA CYS A 116 -23.46 34.87 -47.19
C CYS A 116 -23.24 36.28 -47.77
N SER A 117 -24.00 37.26 -47.27
CA SER A 117 -23.65 38.66 -47.45
C SER A 117 -22.37 38.98 -46.67
N MET A 118 -21.67 40.05 -47.07
CA MET A 118 -20.43 40.48 -46.44
C MET A 118 -20.55 40.66 -44.92
N GLU A 119 -21.65 41.24 -44.43
CA GLU A 119 -21.87 41.50 -43.00
C GLU A 119 -22.01 40.21 -42.19
N VAL A 120 -22.79 39.24 -42.70
CA VAL A 120 -23.00 37.95 -42.04
C VAL A 120 -21.70 37.15 -42.01
N ALA A 121 -20.92 37.18 -43.09
CA ALA A 121 -19.62 36.52 -43.14
C ALA A 121 -18.63 37.17 -42.15
N ARG A 122 -18.63 38.51 -42.04
CA ARG A 122 -17.79 39.24 -41.09
C ARG A 122 -18.07 38.84 -39.65
N GLU A 123 -19.34 38.72 -39.27
CA GLU A 123 -19.70 38.37 -37.90
C GLU A 123 -19.40 36.91 -37.56
N LYS A 124 -19.63 35.99 -38.52
CA LYS A 124 -19.23 34.58 -38.36
C LYS A 124 -17.72 34.43 -38.20
N LEU A 125 -16.92 35.15 -38.99
CA LEU A 125 -15.46 35.14 -38.88
C LEU A 125 -14.98 35.75 -37.55
N ARG A 126 -15.60 36.84 -37.09
CA ARG A 126 -15.30 37.42 -35.77
C ARG A 126 -15.56 36.44 -34.64
N LYS A 127 -16.72 35.78 -34.66
CA LYS A 127 -17.06 34.74 -33.69
C LYS A 127 -16.06 33.60 -33.72
N TYR A 128 -15.71 33.10 -34.91
CA TYR A 128 -14.71 32.04 -35.06
C TYR A 128 -13.34 32.42 -34.48
N VAL A 129 -12.86 33.64 -34.74
CA VAL A 129 -11.60 34.14 -34.18
C VAL A 129 -11.70 34.25 -32.66
N PHE A 130 -12.81 34.76 -32.14
CA PHE A 130 -13.04 34.86 -30.70
C PHE A 130 -13.03 33.49 -30.02
N ASP A 131 -13.76 32.51 -30.58
CA ASP A 131 -13.82 31.14 -30.06
C ASP A 131 -12.42 30.50 -30.06
N ARG A 132 -11.64 30.69 -31.14
CA ARG A 132 -10.25 30.21 -31.23
C ARG A 132 -9.32 30.85 -30.20
N VAL A 133 -9.43 32.17 -30.00
CA VAL A 133 -8.65 32.89 -28.98
C VAL A 133 -9.05 32.44 -27.57
N ASN A 134 -10.34 32.19 -27.33
CA ASN A 134 -10.81 31.69 -26.04
C ASN A 134 -10.24 30.29 -25.75
N VAL A 135 -10.29 29.38 -26.73
CA VAL A 135 -9.64 28.05 -26.62
C VAL A 135 -8.13 28.20 -26.37
N HIS A 136 -7.45 29.10 -27.10
CA HIS A 136 -6.03 29.36 -26.89
C HIS A 136 -5.73 29.86 -25.47
N ASN A 137 -6.53 30.79 -24.94
CA ASN A 137 -6.38 31.29 -23.57
C ASN A 137 -6.56 30.17 -22.53
N VAL A 138 -7.58 29.31 -22.71
CA VAL A 138 -7.79 28.14 -21.85
C VAL A 138 -6.58 27.21 -21.89
N LEU A 139 -6.05 26.93 -23.08
CA LEU A 139 -4.84 26.10 -23.24
C LEU A 139 -3.62 26.72 -22.56
N ILE A 140 -3.40 28.04 -22.68
CA ILE A 140 -2.32 28.75 -21.97
C ILE A 140 -2.47 28.58 -20.46
N HIS A 141 -3.67 28.75 -19.91
CA HIS A 141 -3.90 28.57 -18.48
C HIS A 141 -3.61 27.13 -18.02
N LEU A 142 -4.00 26.13 -18.81
CA LEU A 142 -3.72 24.73 -18.51
C LEU A 142 -2.21 24.42 -18.56
N VAL A 143 -1.50 24.94 -19.56
CA VAL A 143 -0.04 24.80 -19.66
C VAL A 143 0.65 25.39 -18.44
N ARG A 144 0.30 26.63 -18.06
CA ARG A 144 0.86 27.27 -16.86
C ARG A 144 0.59 26.50 -15.58
N ARG A 145 -0.61 25.93 -15.42
CA ARG A 145 -0.96 25.10 -14.25
C ARG A 145 -0.14 23.80 -14.21
N ARG A 146 0.08 23.18 -15.37
CA ARG A 146 0.92 21.97 -15.49
C ARG A 146 2.38 22.29 -15.19
N GLU A 147 2.90 23.42 -15.68
CA GLU A 147 4.25 23.90 -15.39
C GLU A 147 4.45 24.12 -13.89
N GLN A 148 3.50 24.77 -13.20
CA GLN A 148 3.57 24.96 -11.75
C GLN A 148 3.62 23.64 -10.99
N LYS A 149 2.78 22.66 -11.37
CA LYS A 149 2.79 21.32 -10.75
C LYS A 149 4.10 20.59 -11.02
N LEU A 150 4.64 20.74 -12.23
CA LEU A 150 5.91 20.13 -12.60
C LEU A 150 7.08 20.76 -11.81
N GLU A 151 7.09 22.07 -11.60
CA GLU A 151 8.08 22.73 -10.74
C GLU A 151 7.93 22.34 -9.27
N SER A 152 6.70 22.18 -8.75
CA SER A 152 6.51 21.68 -7.37
C SER A 152 7.08 20.27 -7.21
N MET A 153 6.77 19.36 -8.14
CA MET A 153 7.31 18.00 -8.12
C MET A 153 8.83 17.97 -8.28
N LYS A 154 9.41 18.84 -9.13
CA LYS A 154 10.87 18.97 -9.24
C LYS A 154 11.52 19.45 -7.93
N LEU A 155 10.90 20.39 -7.23
CA LEU A 155 11.38 20.87 -5.94
C LEU A 155 11.29 19.79 -4.86
N GLU A 156 10.21 19.01 -4.83
CA GLU A 156 10.06 17.84 -3.94
C GLU A 156 11.11 16.76 -4.24
N LEU A 157 11.35 16.46 -5.52
CA LEU A 157 12.40 15.52 -5.90
C LEU A 157 13.80 16.04 -5.50
N ALA A 158 14.05 17.34 -5.66
CA ALA A 158 15.30 17.95 -5.23
C ALA A 158 15.44 17.93 -3.71
N SER A 159 14.36 18.11 -2.95
CA SER A 159 14.39 18.05 -1.49
C SER A 159 14.67 16.63 -1.00
N LEU A 160 14.01 15.63 -1.59
CA LEU A 160 14.26 14.21 -1.31
C LEU A 160 15.69 13.80 -1.66
N ARG A 161 16.22 14.22 -2.81
CA ARG A 161 17.62 13.96 -3.20
C ARG A 161 18.65 14.65 -2.29
N ARG A 162 18.28 15.77 -1.67
CA ARG A 162 19.14 16.49 -0.72
C ARG A 162 19.06 15.91 0.69
N GLN A 163 18.12 15.00 0.98
CA GLN A 163 18.11 14.33 2.26
C GLN A 163 19.35 13.44 2.39
N PRO A 164 20.06 13.48 3.52
CA PRO A 164 21.21 12.63 3.73
C PRO A 164 20.76 11.15 3.80
N ASP A 165 21.49 10.27 3.10
CA ASP A 165 21.23 8.81 3.01
C ASP A 165 21.20 8.06 4.37
N ASN A 166 21.56 8.74 5.46
CA ASN A 166 21.49 8.20 6.80
C ASN A 166 20.89 9.26 7.70
N THR A 167 19.57 9.23 7.83
CA THR A 167 18.87 10.00 8.86
C THR A 167 19.40 9.58 10.25
N LYS A 168 19.36 10.50 11.22
CA LYS A 168 19.77 10.20 12.61
C LYS A 168 18.99 9.01 13.18
N GLU A 169 17.76 8.81 12.73
CA GLU A 169 16.91 7.68 13.09
C GLU A 169 17.42 6.36 12.48
N GLU A 170 17.77 6.33 11.20
CA GLU A 170 18.40 5.15 10.59
C GLU A 170 19.73 4.78 11.25
N GLN A 171 20.53 5.78 11.65
CA GLN A 171 21.76 5.53 12.41
C GLN A 171 21.47 4.90 13.78
N ARG A 172 20.46 5.40 14.49
CA ARG A 172 20.00 4.81 15.77
C ARG A 172 19.51 3.38 15.56
N LEU A 173 18.70 3.13 14.54
CA LEU A 173 18.21 1.79 14.22
C LEU A 173 19.35 0.83 13.90
N ARG A 174 20.35 1.25 13.11
CA ARG A 174 21.55 0.44 12.84
C ARG A 174 22.34 0.14 14.11
N GLN A 175 22.44 1.10 15.03
CA GLN A 175 23.11 0.87 16.32
C GLN A 175 22.35 -0.13 17.19
N VAL A 176 21.01 -0.05 17.23
CA VAL A 176 20.16 -1.02 17.93
C VAL A 176 20.32 -2.42 17.34
N ILE A 177 20.32 -2.55 16.01
CA ILE A 177 20.53 -3.85 15.34
C ILE A 177 21.87 -4.46 15.78
N ARG A 178 22.97 -3.70 15.72
CA ARG A 178 24.29 -4.18 16.17
C ARG A 178 24.29 -4.62 17.64
N GLN A 179 23.56 -3.91 18.49
CA GLN A 179 23.48 -4.23 19.90
C GLN A 179 22.68 -5.53 20.14
N LEU A 180 21.61 -5.74 19.38
CA LEU A 180 20.82 -6.97 19.43
C LEU A 180 21.63 -8.15 18.89
N GLU A 181 22.35 -8.00 17.79
CA GLU A 181 23.24 -9.03 17.23
C GLU A 181 24.28 -9.46 18.27
N ASN A 182 24.98 -8.51 18.90
CA ASN A 182 25.94 -8.79 19.96
C ASN A 182 25.31 -9.50 21.18
N ASN A 183 24.07 -9.15 21.53
CA ASN A 183 23.36 -9.80 22.63
C ASN A 183 22.98 -11.24 22.28
N ILE A 184 22.54 -11.48 21.05
CA ILE A 184 22.23 -12.83 20.54
C ILE A 184 23.48 -13.69 20.49
N GLU A 185 24.60 -13.17 20.00
CA GLU A 185 25.86 -13.91 19.97
C GLU A 185 26.31 -14.32 21.39
N LYS A 186 26.20 -13.39 22.36
CA LYS A 186 26.47 -13.68 23.78
C LYS A 186 25.55 -14.75 24.36
N THR A 187 24.25 -14.74 24.02
CA THR A 187 23.34 -15.77 24.52
C THR A 187 23.63 -17.13 23.89
N VAL A 188 23.98 -17.19 22.60
CA VAL A 188 24.41 -18.42 21.93
C VAL A 188 25.67 -19.01 22.58
N ILE A 189 26.67 -18.19 22.88
CA ILE A 189 27.88 -18.63 23.60
C ILE A 189 27.52 -19.20 24.98
N LYS A 190 26.62 -18.53 25.72
CA LYS A 190 26.16 -19.02 27.04
C LYS A 190 25.42 -20.35 26.94
N ILE A 191 24.55 -20.51 25.94
CA ILE A 191 23.82 -21.76 25.69
C ILE A 191 24.80 -22.89 25.39
N THR A 192 25.78 -22.64 24.52
CA THR A 192 26.81 -23.63 24.17
C THR A 192 27.64 -24.03 25.40
N ALA A 193 28.06 -23.05 26.21
CA ALA A 193 28.76 -23.32 27.45
C ALA A 193 27.91 -24.13 28.44
N SER A 194 26.63 -23.79 28.61
CA SER A 194 25.72 -24.55 29.48
C SER A 194 25.47 -25.97 28.97
N GLN A 195 25.39 -26.16 27.65
CA GLN A 195 25.24 -27.48 27.04
C GLN A 195 26.48 -28.34 27.29
N ASN A 196 27.68 -27.78 27.14
CA ASN A 196 28.92 -28.49 27.45
C ASN A 196 28.98 -28.90 28.92
N ILE A 197 28.61 -28.02 29.84
CA ILE A 197 28.54 -28.32 31.28
C ILE A 197 27.52 -29.44 31.55
N TYR A 198 26.34 -29.36 30.92
CA TYR A 198 25.30 -30.38 31.06
C TYR A 198 25.78 -31.76 30.61
N LEU A 199 26.41 -31.85 29.43
CA LEU A 199 26.98 -33.09 28.93
C LEU A 199 28.00 -33.67 29.91
N LEU A 200 28.85 -32.82 30.48
CA LEU A 200 29.85 -33.22 31.47
C LEU A 200 29.21 -33.79 32.76
N TYR A 201 28.10 -33.20 33.21
CA TYR A 201 27.33 -33.74 34.33
C TYR A 201 26.65 -35.07 34.00
N VAL A 202 26.14 -35.24 32.78
CA VAL A 202 25.55 -36.51 32.33
C VAL A 202 26.62 -37.60 32.29
N ASP A 203 27.80 -37.32 31.74
CA ASP A 203 28.92 -38.26 31.68
C ASP A 203 29.39 -38.68 33.09
N LEU A 204 29.49 -37.72 34.01
CA LEU A 204 29.82 -37.99 35.41
C LEU A 204 28.77 -38.86 36.09
N LEU A 205 27.49 -38.59 35.84
CA LEU A 205 26.39 -39.36 36.42
C LEU A 205 26.38 -40.81 35.89
N ASP A 206 26.69 -41.02 34.61
CA ASP A 206 26.83 -42.35 34.04
C ASP A 206 28.06 -43.09 34.58
N TYR A 207 29.16 -42.39 34.82
CA TYR A 207 30.31 -42.97 35.52
C TYR A 207 29.95 -43.42 36.94
N LEU A 208 29.29 -42.54 37.72
CA LEU A 208 28.87 -42.86 39.08
C LEU A 208 27.88 -44.03 39.13
N LYS A 209 26.98 -44.15 38.16
CA LYS A 209 26.09 -45.31 38.03
C LYS A 209 26.86 -46.61 37.76
N LYS A 210 27.92 -46.56 36.95
CA LYS A 210 28.78 -47.73 36.68
C LYS A 210 29.55 -48.16 37.93
N GLU A 211 30.14 -47.20 38.65
CA GLU A 211 30.79 -47.46 39.94
C GLU A 211 29.79 -48.05 40.95
N LEU A 212 28.60 -47.45 41.04
CA LEU A 212 27.53 -47.94 41.92
C LEU A 212 27.12 -49.39 41.59
N ALA A 213 27.07 -49.75 40.32
CA ALA A 213 26.77 -51.11 39.89
C ALA A 213 27.89 -52.12 40.23
N SER A 214 29.13 -51.66 40.46
CA SER A 214 30.26 -52.53 40.83
C SER A 214 30.27 -52.90 42.32
N TYR A 215 29.78 -52.01 43.20
CA TYR A 215 29.81 -52.21 44.65
C TYR A 215 29.04 -53.45 45.14
N PRO A 216 27.83 -53.78 44.66
CA PRO A 216 27.11 -54.99 45.07
C PRO A 216 27.95 -56.26 44.85
N THR A 217 28.59 -56.37 43.69
CA THR A 217 29.46 -57.52 43.38
C THR A 217 30.65 -57.62 44.33
N GLY A 218 31.21 -56.48 44.75
CA GLY A 218 32.27 -56.43 45.76
C GLY A 218 31.76 -56.83 47.16
N LEU A 219 30.55 -56.39 47.51
CA LEU A 219 29.90 -56.72 48.77
C LEU A 219 29.56 -58.20 48.85
N ASP A 220 29.03 -58.79 47.78
CA ASP A 220 28.72 -60.22 47.68
C ASP A 220 29.98 -61.06 47.89
N LYS A 221 31.13 -60.66 47.33
CA LYS A 221 32.41 -61.35 47.56
C LYS A 221 32.83 -61.33 49.03
N LEU A 222 32.72 -60.17 49.69
CA LEU A 222 33.02 -60.05 51.11
C LEU A 222 32.05 -60.87 51.96
N GLN A 223 30.76 -60.85 51.62
CA GLN A 223 29.74 -61.59 52.34
C GLN A 223 29.93 -63.11 52.22
N ASN A 224 30.31 -63.60 51.03
CA ASN A 224 30.67 -65.00 50.83
C ASN A 224 31.90 -65.38 51.66
N LEU A 225 32.96 -64.55 51.67
CA LEU A 225 34.16 -64.81 52.46
C LEU A 225 33.89 -64.84 53.98
N VAL A 226 33.00 -63.98 54.47
CA VAL A 226 32.55 -64.03 55.87
C VAL A 226 31.77 -65.32 56.13
N GLY A 227 30.91 -65.73 55.20
CA GLY A 227 30.21 -67.03 55.26
C GLY A 227 31.18 -68.21 55.38
N ASP A 228 32.23 -68.21 54.55
CA ASP A 228 33.28 -69.22 54.56
C ASP A 228 33.98 -69.26 55.93
N TYR A 229 34.45 -68.12 56.45
CA TYR A 229 35.06 -68.06 57.78
C TYR A 229 34.12 -68.50 58.91
N CYS A 230 32.83 -68.15 58.84
CA CYS A 230 31.84 -68.60 59.83
C CYS A 230 31.63 -70.12 59.78
N SER A 231 31.67 -70.72 58.58
CA SER A 231 31.60 -72.18 58.43
C SER A 231 32.84 -72.87 58.98
N GLU A 232 34.05 -72.39 58.65
CA GLU A 232 35.31 -72.91 59.19
C GLU A 232 35.36 -72.82 60.72
N LEU A 233 34.90 -71.70 61.29
CA LEU A 233 34.82 -71.54 62.74
C LEU A 233 33.83 -72.51 63.36
N SER A 234 32.69 -72.74 62.72
CA SER A 234 31.68 -73.71 63.19
C SER A 234 32.24 -75.14 63.17
N ASP A 235 32.93 -75.52 62.10
CA ASP A 235 33.61 -76.81 61.98
C ASP A 235 34.67 -76.96 63.09
N MET A 236 35.46 -75.92 63.37
CA MET A 236 36.43 -75.92 64.46
C MET A 236 35.77 -76.04 65.84
N ILE A 237 34.63 -75.38 66.07
CA ILE A 237 33.87 -75.49 67.31
C ILE A 237 33.39 -76.93 67.51
N VAL A 238 32.82 -77.56 66.47
CA VAL A 238 32.38 -78.96 66.52
C VAL A 238 33.58 -79.88 66.80
N MET A 239 34.70 -79.73 66.08
CA MET A 239 35.92 -80.50 66.35
C MET A 239 36.41 -80.33 67.80
N SER A 240 36.34 -79.11 68.35
CA SER A 240 36.75 -78.86 69.74
C SER A 240 35.82 -79.50 70.77
N GLN A 241 34.51 -79.52 70.48
CA GLN A 241 33.51 -80.20 71.30
C GLN A 241 33.69 -81.71 71.25
N ASP A 242 33.91 -82.29 70.07
CA ASP A 242 34.22 -83.71 69.91
C ASP A 242 35.50 -84.10 70.64
N ALA A 243 36.56 -83.30 70.52
CA ALA A 243 37.80 -83.49 71.28
C ALA A 243 37.54 -83.42 72.80
N MET A 244 36.71 -82.49 73.25
CA MET A 244 36.31 -82.39 74.66
C MET A 244 35.58 -83.66 75.12
N MET A 245 34.60 -84.13 74.36
CA MET A 245 33.85 -85.36 74.62
C MET A 245 34.77 -86.58 74.68
N ILE A 246 35.70 -86.74 73.73
CA ILE A 246 36.70 -87.81 73.73
C ILE A 246 37.58 -87.72 74.98
N THR A 247 38.07 -86.53 75.35
CA THR A 247 38.89 -86.39 76.56
C THR A 247 38.11 -86.69 77.83
N ASP A 248 36.82 -86.36 77.88
CA ASP A 248 35.98 -86.64 79.03
C ASP A 248 35.61 -88.13 79.10
N GLU A 249 35.36 -88.79 77.98
CA GLU A 249 35.24 -90.25 77.89
C GLU A 249 36.53 -90.96 78.34
N VAL A 250 37.70 -90.49 77.90
CA VAL A 250 39.01 -90.99 78.33
C VAL A 250 39.25 -90.71 79.83
N LYS A 251 38.83 -89.56 80.36
CA LYS A 251 38.88 -89.27 81.81
C LYS A 251 37.97 -90.19 82.61
N VAL A 252 36.76 -90.48 82.14
CA VAL A 252 35.84 -91.41 82.81
C VAL A 252 36.37 -92.84 82.74
N SER A 253 36.92 -93.25 81.59
CA SER A 253 37.59 -94.55 81.41
C SER A 253 38.84 -94.68 82.28
N SER A 254 39.68 -93.64 82.36
CA SER A 254 40.87 -93.63 83.24
C SER A 254 40.53 -93.54 84.73
N ARG A 255 39.43 -92.86 85.12
CA ARG A 255 38.90 -92.89 86.50
C ARG A 255 38.34 -94.25 86.87
N THR A 256 37.64 -94.91 85.95
CA THR A 256 37.13 -96.28 86.17
C THR A 256 38.26 -97.32 86.17
N ALA A 257 39.32 -97.11 85.38
CA ALA A 257 40.56 -97.90 85.43
C ALA A 257 41.37 -97.66 86.72
N ARG A 258 41.58 -96.41 87.15
CA ARG A 258 42.22 -96.06 88.44
C ARG A 258 41.44 -96.54 89.66
N ARG A 259 40.11 -96.66 89.57
CA ARG A 259 39.29 -97.22 90.65
C ARG A 259 39.38 -98.75 90.73
N ARG A 260 39.91 -99.42 89.70
CA ARG A 260 40.25 -100.85 89.72
C ARG A 260 41.67 -101.13 90.23
N GLU A 261 42.54 -100.12 90.30
CA GLU A 261 43.93 -100.26 90.77
C GLU A 261 44.31 -99.18 91.81
N ALA A 262 43.97 -99.36 93.11
CA ALA A 262 44.85 -99.07 94.27
C ALA A 262 44.19 -99.19 95.68
N PRO A 263 44.95 -99.58 96.75
CA PRO A 263 44.51 -99.93 98.14
C PRO A 263 44.76 -98.82 99.23
N PRO A 264 44.48 -99.03 100.56
CA PRO A 264 44.18 -97.99 101.57
C PRO A 264 45.40 -97.41 102.38
N PRO A 265 45.24 -96.43 103.33
CA PRO A 265 46.19 -95.32 103.58
C PRO A 265 47.07 -95.41 104.87
N GLN A 266 48.15 -94.61 104.97
CA GLN A 266 48.89 -94.28 106.20
C GLN A 266 49.56 -92.87 106.20
N GLU A 267 49.69 -92.29 107.41
CA GLU A 267 50.21 -90.96 107.78
C GLU A 267 51.72 -90.96 108.20
N THR A 268 52.23 -89.75 108.53
CA THR A 268 53.55 -89.30 109.07
C THR A 268 54.60 -88.88 108.02
N SER A 269 55.46 -87.87 108.17
CA SER A 269 55.59 -86.65 108.99
C SER A 269 56.86 -85.88 108.49
N LEU A 270 56.94 -84.57 108.80
CA LEU A 270 58.11 -83.66 108.84
C LEU A 270 58.49 -82.78 107.61
N ILE A 271 58.88 -81.55 107.99
CA ILE A 271 59.04 -80.21 107.35
C ILE A 271 60.57 -79.89 107.34
N PRO A 272 61.21 -79.03 106.46
CA PRO A 272 60.99 -77.57 106.49
C PRO A 272 61.23 -76.63 105.26
N SER A 273 60.60 -75.46 105.42
CA SER A 273 60.99 -74.06 105.08
C SER A 273 60.92 -73.49 103.64
N SER A 274 59.83 -72.73 103.40
CA SER A 274 59.61 -71.32 102.92
C SER A 274 60.77 -70.48 102.34
N PRO A 275 60.57 -69.28 101.71
CA PRO A 275 59.36 -68.42 101.58
C PRO A 275 59.16 -67.87 100.12
N SER A 276 58.31 -66.92 99.71
CA SER A 276 57.77 -65.69 100.32
C SER A 276 56.60 -65.11 99.50
N SER A 277 55.61 -64.59 100.22
CA SER A 277 54.50 -63.69 99.84
C SER A 277 55.02 -62.23 99.69
N PRO A 278 54.24 -61.11 99.71
CA PRO A 278 52.77 -60.92 99.84
C PRO A 278 52.14 -59.71 99.07
N SER A 279 50.80 -59.62 99.19
CA SER A 279 49.95 -58.40 99.36
C SER A 279 50.05 -57.21 98.40
N SER A 280 48.89 -56.73 97.89
CA SER A 280 48.22 -55.47 98.32
C SER A 280 47.18 -54.97 97.29
N GLN A 281 45.93 -54.89 97.74
CA GLN A 281 44.99 -53.78 97.63
C GLN A 281 45.41 -52.53 96.81
N GLY A 282 44.55 -52.07 95.89
CA GLY A 282 44.61 -50.70 95.38
C GLY A 282 43.89 -50.45 94.06
N ARG A 283 42.72 -49.80 94.13
CA ARG A 283 42.17 -48.99 93.04
C ARG A 283 43.22 -47.98 92.58
N ARG A 284 43.30 -47.71 91.27
CA ARG A 284 43.25 -46.36 90.71
C ARG A 284 43.20 -46.36 89.18
N ASP A 285 42.32 -45.49 88.69
CA ASP A 285 42.28 -44.94 87.35
C ASP A 285 43.65 -44.38 86.92
N LEU A 286 43.94 -44.53 85.64
CA LEU A 286 45.10 -43.95 84.98
C LEU A 286 44.69 -42.62 84.37
N ASP A 287 45.03 -41.52 85.04
CA ASP A 287 45.26 -40.23 84.40
C ASP A 287 46.77 -39.98 84.33
N PHE A 288 47.26 -39.85 83.10
CA PHE A 288 48.62 -39.50 82.72
C PHE A 288 48.85 -37.98 82.89
N PRO A 289 49.95 -37.54 83.53
CA PRO A 289 50.51 -36.23 83.27
C PRO A 289 51.93 -36.37 82.68
N SER A 290 52.14 -35.80 81.49
CA SER A 290 53.47 -35.64 80.92
C SER A 290 53.87 -34.16 80.96
N SER A 291 54.59 -33.79 82.02
CA SER A 291 55.45 -32.61 82.04
C SER A 291 56.87 -33.07 81.72
N LEU A 292 57.47 -32.51 80.67
CA LEU A 292 58.88 -32.68 80.38
C LEU A 292 59.48 -31.31 80.05
N VAL A 293 60.20 -30.78 81.04
CA VAL A 293 61.15 -29.69 80.89
C VAL A 293 62.42 -30.26 80.28
N GLY A 294 62.88 -29.67 79.18
CA GLY A 294 64.22 -29.85 78.63
C GLY A 294 64.84 -28.47 78.41
N ALA A 295 65.95 -28.20 79.06
CA ALA A 295 66.79 -27.02 78.84
C ALA A 295 68.05 -27.45 78.09
N GLU A 296 68.51 -26.67 77.09
CA GLU A 296 69.90 -26.16 77.01
C GLU A 296 70.15 -25.23 75.79
N THR A 297 70.42 -23.97 76.11
CA THR A 297 71.44 -23.01 75.61
C THR A 297 71.92 -23.01 74.13
N VAL A 298 71.68 -21.89 73.41
CA VAL A 298 72.68 -21.21 72.54
C VAL A 298 72.50 -19.68 72.58
N LYS A 299 73.64 -18.98 72.71
CA LYS A 299 73.90 -17.54 72.77
C LYS A 299 73.28 -16.71 71.63
N GLY A 300 72.85 -15.48 71.96
CA GLY A 300 72.68 -14.39 71.01
C GLY A 300 72.07 -13.13 71.65
N ASN A 301 72.92 -12.18 72.03
CA ASN A 301 72.54 -10.90 72.63
C ASN A 301 71.53 -10.09 71.80
N LEU A 302 70.36 -9.78 72.36
CA LEU A 302 69.79 -8.43 72.29
C LEU A 302 68.86 -8.20 73.48
N LYS A 303 69.27 -7.31 74.40
CA LYS A 303 68.45 -6.83 75.50
C LYS A 303 67.18 -6.17 74.94
N VAL A 304 66.04 -6.86 75.03
CA VAL A 304 64.73 -6.20 75.14
C VAL A 304 64.20 -6.52 76.52
N ARG A 305 64.25 -5.51 77.38
CA ARG A 305 63.70 -5.46 78.74
C ARG A 305 62.25 -5.96 78.72
N LYS A 306 61.97 -7.16 79.24
CA LYS A 306 60.60 -7.63 79.48
C LYS A 306 59.97 -6.69 80.51
N ARG A 307 59.09 -5.79 80.07
CA ARG A 307 58.09 -5.16 80.94
C ARG A 307 57.19 -6.27 81.45
N GLU A 308 57.05 -6.39 82.76
CA GLU A 308 55.95 -7.12 83.37
C GLU A 308 54.65 -6.47 82.88
N THR A 309 53.83 -7.21 82.14
CA THR A 309 52.54 -6.72 81.66
C THR A 309 51.66 -6.48 82.87
N SER A 310 51.34 -5.21 83.14
CA SER A 310 50.46 -4.85 84.24
C SER A 310 49.07 -5.47 84.02
N GLN A 311 48.31 -5.70 85.09
CA GLN A 311 46.96 -6.26 84.99
C GLN A 311 46.05 -5.42 84.07
N ALA A 312 46.26 -4.10 84.06
CA ALA A 312 45.58 -3.17 83.15
C ALA A 312 45.95 -3.42 81.67
N ASP A 313 47.19 -3.79 81.36
CA ASP A 313 47.62 -4.12 79.98
C ASP A 313 46.99 -5.43 79.48
N ILE A 314 46.79 -6.39 80.38
CA ILE A 314 46.10 -7.65 80.07
C ILE A 314 44.62 -7.35 79.78
N GLN A 315 43.97 -6.55 80.65
CA GLN A 315 42.56 -6.20 80.53
C GLN A 315 42.29 -5.43 79.23
N TYR A 316 43.13 -4.43 78.92
CA TYR A 316 43.10 -3.69 77.66
C TYR A 316 43.27 -4.59 76.44
N ARG A 317 44.18 -5.57 76.48
CA ARG A 317 44.34 -6.54 75.39
C ARG A 317 43.09 -7.40 75.19
N THR A 318 42.46 -7.88 76.26
CA THR A 318 41.20 -8.65 76.16
C THR A 318 40.09 -7.82 75.54
N ASP A 319 39.93 -6.56 75.96
CA ASP A 319 38.88 -5.67 75.46
C ASP A 319 39.08 -5.34 73.97
N VAL A 320 40.32 -5.05 73.56
CA VAL A 320 40.67 -4.82 72.16
C VAL A 320 40.42 -6.07 71.32
N THR A 321 40.79 -7.25 71.81
CA THR A 321 40.58 -8.51 71.08
C THR A 321 39.08 -8.82 70.94
N ALA A 322 38.29 -8.60 71.99
CA ALA A 322 36.85 -8.76 71.97
C ALA A 322 36.16 -7.77 71.01
N LEU A 323 36.62 -6.52 70.96
CA LEU A 323 36.11 -5.52 70.03
C LEU A 323 36.42 -5.89 68.58
N VAL A 324 37.64 -6.37 68.33
CA VAL A 324 38.09 -6.80 67.01
C VAL A 324 37.30 -8.03 66.53
N GLU A 325 37.02 -9.01 67.39
CA GLU A 325 36.16 -10.15 67.05
C GLU A 325 34.70 -9.71 66.80
N LYS A 326 34.17 -8.72 67.53
CA LYS A 326 32.85 -8.13 67.21
C LYS A 326 32.81 -7.52 65.81
N VAL A 327 33.85 -6.76 65.43
CA VAL A 327 33.97 -6.18 64.08
C VAL A 327 34.10 -7.27 63.03
N LYS A 328 34.91 -8.30 63.30
CA LYS A 328 35.08 -9.45 62.41
C LYS A 328 33.77 -10.19 62.16
N MET A 329 32.96 -10.41 63.20
CA MET A 329 31.63 -11.02 63.09
C MET A 329 30.64 -10.13 62.34
N ALA A 330 30.63 -8.81 62.59
CA ALA A 330 29.75 -7.86 61.90
C ALA A 330 30.04 -7.77 60.39
N VAL A 331 31.32 -7.84 60.01
CA VAL A 331 31.79 -7.82 58.61
C VAL A 331 31.89 -9.25 58.02
N GLN A 332 31.51 -10.26 58.81
CA GLN A 332 31.50 -11.70 58.50
C GLN A 332 32.83 -12.29 58.01
N CYS A 333 33.97 -11.74 58.43
CA CYS A 333 35.30 -12.11 57.89
C CYS A 333 36.03 -13.18 58.67
N SER A 334 36.85 -13.96 57.96
CA SER A 334 37.65 -15.05 58.52
C SER A 334 38.94 -14.54 59.16
N HIS A 335 39.59 -13.54 58.55
CA HIS A 335 40.84 -12.98 59.04
C HIS A 335 40.77 -11.46 59.22
N LEU A 336 41.56 -10.95 60.18
CA LEU A 336 41.63 -9.53 60.52
C LEU A 336 42.09 -8.65 59.35
N TRP A 337 42.97 -9.20 58.52
CA TRP A 337 43.49 -8.53 57.32
C TRP A 337 42.41 -8.30 56.26
N ASP A 338 41.31 -9.07 56.28
CA ASP A 338 40.23 -8.98 55.30
C ASP A 338 39.21 -7.88 55.64
N ILE A 339 39.24 -7.35 56.87
CA ILE A 339 38.29 -6.34 57.35
C ILE A 339 38.33 -5.10 56.46
N ALA A 340 39.52 -4.59 56.16
CA ALA A 340 39.70 -3.40 55.33
C ALA A 340 39.19 -3.63 53.89
N SER A 341 39.52 -4.78 53.29
CA SER A 341 39.09 -5.11 51.93
C SER A 341 37.57 -5.26 51.81
N ARG A 342 36.89 -5.73 52.86
CA ARG A 342 35.41 -5.83 52.86
C ARG A 342 34.72 -4.51 53.09
N PHE A 343 35.25 -3.63 53.91
CA PHE A 343 34.74 -2.26 54.01
C PHE A 343 34.90 -1.51 52.69
N LEU A 344 36.03 -1.70 52.00
CA LEU A 344 36.23 -1.18 50.65
C LEU A 344 35.21 -1.76 49.67
N ALA A 345 34.99 -3.07 49.68
CA ALA A 345 33.99 -3.71 48.84
C ALA A 345 32.56 -3.19 49.14
N GLN A 346 32.17 -3.12 50.41
CA GLN A 346 30.89 -2.55 50.85
C GLN A 346 30.71 -1.12 50.36
N ARG A 347 31.73 -0.28 50.52
CA ARG A 347 31.71 1.11 50.02
C ARG A 347 31.56 1.18 48.51
N THR A 348 32.27 0.35 47.75
CA THR A 348 32.10 0.31 46.28
C THR A 348 30.72 -0.20 45.87
N THR A 349 30.13 -1.13 46.62
CA THR A 349 28.75 -1.57 46.37
C THR A 349 27.73 -0.50 46.74
N GLU A 350 27.97 0.26 47.81
CA GLU A 350 27.15 1.40 48.21
C GLU A 350 27.19 2.52 47.17
N GLU A 351 28.38 2.87 46.68
CA GLU A 351 28.55 3.86 45.60
C GLU A 351 27.85 3.40 44.31
N ASN A 352 27.98 2.12 43.92
CA ASN A 352 27.27 1.57 42.77
C ASN A 352 25.74 1.57 42.95
N LEU A 353 25.24 1.22 44.14
CA LEU A 353 23.82 1.29 44.46
C LEU A 353 23.32 2.73 44.42
N GLY A 354 24.11 3.69 44.93
CA GLY A 354 23.82 5.12 44.83
C GLY A 354 23.64 5.57 43.38
N LEU A 355 24.56 5.20 42.49
CA LEU A 355 24.45 5.50 41.06
C LEU A 355 23.20 4.87 40.42
N GLN A 356 22.81 3.66 40.82
CA GLN A 356 21.59 3.02 40.34
C GLN A 356 20.33 3.73 40.85
N VAL A 357 20.32 4.15 42.12
CA VAL A 357 19.22 4.90 42.72
C VAL A 357 19.02 6.23 41.98
N GLU A 358 20.09 6.98 41.74
CA GLU A 358 20.01 8.22 40.96
C GLU A 358 19.51 7.97 39.52
N GLY A 359 19.95 6.90 38.87
CA GLY A 359 19.47 6.52 37.54
C GLY A 359 17.98 6.15 37.52
N CYS A 360 17.49 5.49 38.58
CA CYS A 360 16.07 5.22 38.78
C CYS A 360 15.26 6.49 39.04
N GLU A 361 15.76 7.41 39.86
CA GLU A 361 15.11 8.70 40.12
C GLU A 361 15.01 9.56 38.86
N ARG A 362 16.09 9.64 38.06
CA ARG A 362 16.08 10.36 36.78
C ARG A 362 15.01 9.79 35.84
N ARG A 363 14.89 8.45 35.74
CA ARG A 363 13.83 7.80 34.94
C ARG A 363 12.44 8.09 35.50
N ARG A 364 12.26 8.07 36.82
CA ARG A 364 11.00 8.40 37.48
C ARG A 364 10.55 9.82 37.14
N VAL A 365 11.44 10.81 37.23
CA VAL A 365 11.14 12.21 36.89
C VAL A 365 10.80 12.36 35.40
N GLN A 366 11.52 11.68 34.50
CA GLN A 366 11.21 11.68 33.07
C GLN A 366 9.82 11.09 32.78
N LEU A 367 9.50 9.96 33.39
CA LEU A 367 8.18 9.32 33.27
C LEU A 367 7.08 10.22 33.83
N GLU A 368 7.30 10.87 34.97
CA GLU A 368 6.34 11.79 35.56
C GLU A 368 6.09 13.02 34.65
N ALA A 369 7.13 13.53 34.01
CA ALA A 369 7.01 14.60 33.03
C ALA A 369 6.24 14.15 31.76
N LEU A 370 6.48 12.93 31.28
CA LEU A 370 5.72 12.36 30.16
C LEU A 370 4.25 12.14 30.52
N MET A 371 3.97 11.62 31.72
CA MET A 371 2.59 11.48 32.21
C MET A 371 1.88 12.84 32.27
N LYS A 372 2.53 13.90 32.75
CA LYS A 372 1.96 15.25 32.76
C LYS A 372 1.69 15.78 31.35
N LYS A 373 2.58 15.52 30.39
CA LYS A 373 2.37 15.87 28.97
C LYS A 373 1.19 15.12 28.36
N LEU A 374 1.14 13.80 28.55
CA LEU A 374 0.05 12.96 28.05
C LEU A 374 -1.30 13.35 28.68
N ALA A 375 -1.33 13.70 29.96
CA ALA A 375 -2.55 14.20 30.61
C ALA A 375 -2.98 15.57 30.06
N ALA A 376 -2.02 16.45 29.74
CA ALA A 376 -2.30 17.72 29.05
C ALA A 376 -2.84 17.49 27.62
N GLU A 377 -2.31 16.50 26.90
CA GLU A 377 -2.83 16.10 25.59
C GLU A 377 -4.23 15.47 25.70
N GLU A 378 -4.45 14.60 26.66
CA GLU A 378 -5.75 13.98 26.91
C GLU A 378 -6.81 15.03 27.27
N THR A 379 -6.48 16.01 28.11
CA THR A 379 -7.38 17.14 28.39
C THR A 379 -7.59 17.99 27.15
N ALA A 380 -6.55 18.28 26.36
CA ALA A 380 -6.71 18.97 25.07
C ALA A 380 -7.58 18.19 24.08
N LEU A 381 -7.54 16.85 24.08
CA LEU A 381 -8.41 15.99 23.27
C LEU A 381 -9.84 15.94 23.82
N LYS A 382 -10.03 15.92 25.15
CA LYS A 382 -11.35 16.00 25.79
C LYS A 382 -12.02 17.36 25.57
N PHE A 383 -11.24 18.44 25.48
CA PHE A 383 -11.73 19.80 25.26
C PHE A 383 -11.64 20.28 23.80
N ARG A 384 -11.06 19.49 22.89
CA ARG A 384 -11.39 19.58 21.47
C ARG A 384 -12.85 19.16 21.34
N GLN A 385 -13.72 20.17 21.29
CA GLN A 385 -15.10 20.04 20.87
C GLN A 385 -15.22 18.93 19.83
N THR A 386 -16.08 17.94 20.08
CA THR A 386 -16.59 17.06 19.04
C THR A 386 -16.95 17.95 17.85
N PRO A 387 -16.26 17.85 16.69
CA PRO A 387 -16.63 18.63 15.53
C PRO A 387 -18.09 18.32 15.26
N SER A 388 -18.90 19.38 15.13
CA SER A 388 -20.36 19.29 15.15
C SER A 388 -20.84 18.08 14.33
N SER A 389 -21.76 17.31 14.91
CA SER A 389 -22.28 16.06 14.33
C SER A 389 -22.78 16.18 12.88
N ALA A 390 -23.02 17.40 12.39
CA ALA A 390 -23.31 17.70 10.99
C ALA A 390 -22.10 17.57 10.04
N SER A 391 -20.89 17.96 10.47
CA SER A 391 -19.66 17.85 9.67
C SER A 391 -19.28 16.38 9.44
N PHE A 392 -19.39 15.55 10.50
CA PHE A 392 -19.10 14.12 10.42
C PHE A 392 -20.09 13.38 9.51
N LYS A 393 -21.40 13.63 9.65
CA LYS A 393 -22.43 13.04 8.78
C LYS A 393 -22.26 13.44 7.31
N SER A 394 -21.82 14.68 7.05
CA SER A 394 -21.54 15.16 5.69
C SER A 394 -20.34 14.43 5.08
N VAL A 395 -19.26 14.25 5.86
CA VAL A 395 -18.08 13.50 5.42
C VAL A 395 -18.41 12.02 5.23
N GLU A 396 -19.17 11.41 6.13
CA GLU A 396 -19.62 10.02 6.02
C GLU A 396 -20.47 9.81 4.75
N LYS A 397 -21.37 10.74 4.44
CA LYS A 397 -22.16 10.69 3.20
C LYS A 397 -21.27 10.79 1.96
N LYS A 398 -20.31 11.73 1.94
CA LYS A 398 -19.35 11.85 0.83
C LYS A 398 -18.52 10.58 0.65
N MET A 399 -18.06 9.95 1.73
CA MET A 399 -17.32 8.69 1.66
C MET A 399 -18.19 7.56 1.13
N LYS A 400 -19.47 7.49 1.50
CA LYS A 400 -20.42 6.51 0.96
C LYS A 400 -20.72 6.74 -0.52
N ASP A 401 -20.84 7.99 -0.95
CA ASP A 401 -21.08 8.34 -2.35
C ASP A 401 -19.83 8.00 -3.21
N MET A 402 -18.62 8.34 -2.75
CA MET A 402 -17.37 7.92 -3.42
C MET A 402 -17.21 6.41 -3.47
N LEU A 403 -17.56 5.70 -2.38
CA LEU A 403 -17.49 4.24 -2.36
C LEU A 403 -18.40 3.62 -3.43
N ARG A 404 -19.63 4.14 -3.58
CA ARG A 404 -20.57 3.67 -4.60
C ARG A 404 -20.04 3.94 -6.02
N GLU A 405 -19.47 5.12 -6.25
CA GLU A 405 -18.89 5.48 -7.54
C GLU A 405 -17.69 4.56 -7.90
N GLU A 406 -16.83 4.25 -6.94
CA GLU A 406 -15.73 3.31 -7.14
C GLU A 406 -16.21 1.86 -7.34
N GLU A 407 -17.29 1.45 -6.65
CA GLU A 407 -17.93 0.15 -6.88
C GLU A 407 -18.52 0.05 -8.30
N GLU A 408 -19.18 1.10 -8.79
CA GLU A 408 -19.71 1.18 -10.16
C GLU A 408 -18.59 1.15 -11.20
N ARG A 409 -17.50 1.91 -10.97
CA ARG A 409 -16.29 1.85 -11.82
C ARG A 409 -15.69 0.46 -11.87
N LEU A 410 -15.60 -0.20 -10.71
CA LEU A 410 -15.08 -1.55 -10.60
C LEU A 410 -15.96 -2.55 -11.37
N GLN A 411 -17.28 -2.47 -11.21
CA GLN A 411 -18.23 -3.33 -11.95
C GLN A 411 -18.13 -3.12 -13.46
N LEU A 412 -18.00 -1.87 -13.92
CA LEU A 412 -17.81 -1.56 -15.32
C LEU A 412 -16.50 -2.17 -15.86
N ALA A 413 -15.39 -2.02 -15.11
CA ALA A 413 -14.11 -2.61 -15.47
C ALA A 413 -14.17 -4.16 -15.55
N TYR A 414 -14.84 -4.81 -14.61
CA TYR A 414 -15.05 -6.26 -14.65
C TYR A 414 -15.88 -6.69 -15.87
N SER A 415 -16.93 -5.95 -16.21
CA SER A 415 -17.75 -6.25 -17.39
C SER A 415 -16.92 -6.13 -18.68
N ASN A 416 -16.08 -5.11 -18.79
CA ASN A 416 -15.19 -4.89 -19.94
C ASN A 416 -14.09 -5.96 -20.04
N MET A 417 -13.50 -6.35 -18.91
CA MET A 417 -12.53 -7.44 -18.86
C MET A 417 -13.17 -8.76 -19.31
N THR A 418 -14.38 -9.05 -18.85
CA THR A 418 -15.13 -10.26 -19.22
C THR A 418 -15.44 -10.28 -20.72
N LYS A 419 -15.86 -9.14 -21.30
CA LYS A 419 -16.07 -8.99 -22.75
C LYS A 419 -14.77 -9.23 -23.52
N SER A 420 -13.66 -8.65 -23.07
CA SER A 420 -12.34 -8.80 -23.70
C SER A 420 -11.83 -10.25 -23.64
N GLN A 421 -12.02 -10.93 -22.51
CA GLN A 421 -11.69 -12.35 -22.37
C GLN A 421 -12.52 -13.24 -23.30
N LYS A 422 -13.83 -12.98 -23.43
CA LYS A 422 -14.69 -13.69 -24.38
C LYS A 422 -14.21 -13.49 -25.82
N LEU A 423 -13.88 -12.25 -26.19
CA LEU A 423 -13.35 -11.94 -27.53
C LEU A 423 -12.04 -12.69 -27.80
N LEU A 424 -11.11 -12.69 -26.83
CA LEU A 424 -9.84 -13.41 -26.95
C LEU A 424 -10.06 -14.91 -27.15
N LEU A 425 -10.97 -15.54 -26.40
CA LEU A 425 -11.32 -16.95 -26.57
C LEU A 425 -11.90 -17.23 -27.96
N THR A 426 -12.79 -16.38 -28.46
CA THR A 426 -13.36 -16.50 -29.81
C THR A 426 -12.27 -16.41 -30.89
N ILE A 427 -11.35 -15.46 -30.75
CA ILE A 427 -10.21 -15.31 -31.68
C ILE A 427 -9.31 -16.54 -31.63
N GLN A 428 -8.96 -17.03 -30.43
CA GLN A 428 -8.14 -18.22 -30.26
C GLN A 428 -8.81 -19.45 -30.89
N MET A 429 -10.11 -19.66 -30.65
CA MET A 429 -10.87 -20.73 -31.31
C MET A 429 -10.90 -20.57 -32.84
N GLY A 430 -11.04 -19.35 -33.35
CA GLY A 430 -10.98 -19.06 -34.78
C GLY A 430 -9.63 -19.42 -35.41
N ILE A 431 -8.53 -19.06 -34.73
CA ILE A 431 -7.17 -19.39 -35.15
C ILE A 431 -6.93 -20.89 -35.09
N ASP A 432 -7.36 -21.56 -34.03
CA ASP A 432 -7.24 -23.02 -33.88
C ASP A 432 -8.03 -23.77 -34.97
N ASN A 433 -9.24 -23.30 -35.30
CA ASN A 433 -10.05 -23.85 -36.38
C ASN A 433 -9.38 -23.67 -37.76
N LEU A 434 -8.79 -22.49 -38.01
CA LEU A 434 -8.07 -22.22 -39.25
C LEU A 434 -6.81 -23.10 -39.35
N TYR A 435 -6.05 -23.20 -38.26
CA TYR A 435 -4.86 -24.03 -38.15
C TYR A 435 -5.18 -25.50 -38.43
N ALA A 436 -6.24 -26.04 -37.81
CA ALA A 436 -6.69 -27.42 -38.02
C ALA A 436 -7.04 -27.72 -39.50
N ARG A 437 -7.61 -26.76 -40.23
CA ARG A 437 -7.92 -26.91 -41.66
C ARG A 437 -6.69 -26.83 -42.55
N LEU A 438 -5.73 -25.99 -42.20
CA LEU A 438 -4.53 -25.76 -43.00
C LEU A 438 -3.41 -26.78 -42.73
N ILE A 439 -3.44 -27.51 -41.61
CA ILE A 439 -2.40 -28.49 -41.25
C ILE A 439 -2.24 -29.59 -42.32
N GLY A 440 -3.35 -30.03 -42.94
CA GLY A 440 -3.35 -31.10 -43.95
C GLY A 440 -2.78 -30.72 -45.33
N ILE A 441 -2.41 -29.45 -45.54
CA ILE A 441 -1.89 -28.97 -46.83
C ILE A 441 -0.36 -29.12 -46.82
N ALA A 442 0.17 -30.01 -47.66
CA ALA A 442 1.60 -30.25 -47.76
C ALA A 442 2.31 -29.11 -48.52
N LEU A 443 3.28 -28.47 -47.85
CA LEU A 443 4.17 -27.47 -48.44
C LEU A 443 5.38 -28.16 -49.11
N PRO A 444 5.80 -27.79 -50.34
CA PRO A 444 6.89 -28.46 -51.05
C PRO A 444 8.29 -28.23 -50.46
N THR A 445 8.48 -27.17 -49.69
CA THR A 445 9.79 -26.81 -49.15
C THR A 445 9.96 -27.43 -47.76
N ALA A 446 10.63 -28.57 -47.71
CA ALA A 446 10.91 -29.31 -46.50
C ALA A 446 11.67 -28.48 -45.44
N GLN A 447 11.06 -28.29 -44.28
CA GLN A 447 11.73 -28.43 -42.99
C GLN A 447 10.77 -29.15 -42.05
N LYS A 448 11.28 -30.17 -41.35
CA LYS A 448 10.56 -30.99 -40.36
C LYS A 448 9.63 -30.14 -39.50
N GLU A 449 8.32 -30.25 -39.73
CA GLU A 449 7.31 -29.69 -38.85
C GLU A 449 7.43 -30.41 -37.51
N VAL A 450 8.04 -29.77 -36.52
CA VAL A 450 7.91 -30.17 -35.12
C VAL A 450 6.46 -29.87 -34.74
N LEU A 451 5.58 -30.86 -34.91
CA LEU A 451 4.27 -30.87 -34.31
C LEU A 451 4.45 -30.95 -32.78
N SER A 452 4.62 -29.80 -32.15
CA SER A 452 4.36 -29.69 -30.72
C SER A 452 2.94 -29.17 -30.54
N ASN A 453 2.12 -29.92 -29.82
CA ASN A 453 0.73 -29.59 -29.48
C ASN A 453 0.59 -28.37 -28.52
N THR A 454 1.66 -27.59 -28.35
CA THR A 454 1.80 -26.44 -27.45
C THR A 454 2.28 -25.18 -28.20
N LEU A 455 1.79 -24.98 -29.43
CA LEU A 455 2.12 -23.79 -30.22
C LEU A 455 1.28 -22.58 -29.77
N ASP A 456 1.96 -21.45 -29.49
CA ASP A 456 1.33 -20.17 -29.12
C ASP A 456 0.35 -19.66 -30.20
N VAL A 457 -0.67 -18.90 -29.80
CA VAL A 457 -1.73 -18.37 -30.69
C VAL A 457 -1.11 -17.54 -31.83
N SER A 458 -0.11 -16.73 -31.52
CA SER A 458 0.61 -15.91 -32.51
C SER A 458 1.39 -16.78 -33.51
N SER A 459 1.97 -17.88 -33.02
CA SER A 459 2.73 -18.82 -33.84
C SER A 459 1.81 -19.64 -34.76
N LYS A 460 0.62 -20.03 -34.28
CA LYS A 460 -0.43 -20.66 -35.12
C LYS A 460 -0.94 -19.70 -36.19
N LEU A 461 -1.14 -18.42 -35.85
CA LEU A 461 -1.58 -17.41 -36.80
C LEU A 461 -0.54 -17.17 -37.91
N ALA A 462 0.75 -17.02 -37.55
CA ALA A 462 1.83 -16.87 -38.52
C ALA A 462 1.98 -18.10 -39.44
N TYR A 463 1.76 -19.31 -38.89
CA TYR A 463 1.71 -20.53 -39.69
C TYR A 463 0.55 -20.53 -40.69
N CYS A 464 -0.65 -20.14 -40.25
CA CYS A 464 -1.81 -19.99 -41.12
C CYS A 464 -1.57 -18.94 -42.22
N GLU A 465 -0.97 -17.81 -41.89
CA GLU A 465 -0.63 -16.74 -42.84
C GLU A 465 0.31 -17.26 -43.94
N GLY A 466 1.42 -17.92 -43.57
CA GLY A 466 2.37 -18.46 -44.54
C GLY A 466 1.73 -19.49 -45.48
N LYS A 467 0.86 -20.37 -44.97
CA LYS A 467 0.14 -21.35 -45.80
C LYS A 467 -0.91 -20.71 -46.71
N LEU A 468 -1.63 -19.71 -46.22
CA LEU A 468 -2.63 -18.98 -47.02
C LEU A 468 -1.99 -18.19 -48.15
N LEU A 469 -0.84 -17.54 -47.90
CA LEU A 469 -0.06 -16.86 -48.93
C LEU A 469 0.40 -17.84 -50.01
N TYR A 470 0.95 -19.00 -49.62
CA TYR A 470 1.32 -20.05 -50.58
C TYR A 470 0.14 -20.54 -51.43
N LEU A 471 -1.04 -20.72 -50.83
CA LEU A 471 -2.26 -21.09 -51.55
C LEU A 471 -2.72 -19.98 -52.50
N ALA A 472 -2.64 -18.72 -52.09
CA ALA A 472 -2.97 -17.57 -52.92
C ALA A 472 -2.05 -17.48 -54.14
N ASP A 473 -0.74 -17.63 -53.94
CA ASP A 473 0.25 -17.65 -55.02
C ASP A 473 0.03 -18.82 -55.99
N ARG A 474 -0.31 -20.01 -55.47
CA ARG A 474 -0.69 -21.16 -56.30
C ARG A 474 -1.96 -20.93 -57.10
N LEU A 475 -2.97 -20.31 -56.50
CA LEU A 475 -4.22 -19.97 -57.20
C LEU A 475 -3.97 -18.92 -58.28
N GLN A 476 -3.06 -17.97 -58.03
CA GLN A 476 -2.70 -16.94 -59.00
C GLN A 476 -1.87 -17.50 -60.16
N ALA A 477 -1.04 -18.53 -59.91
CA ALA A 477 -0.32 -19.28 -60.94
C ALA A 477 -1.22 -20.16 -61.82
N LEU A 478 -2.43 -20.48 -61.35
CA LEU A 478 -3.44 -21.27 -62.07
C LEU A 478 -4.47 -20.34 -62.74
N SER A 479 -4.17 -19.80 -63.92
CA SER A 479 -5.16 -19.12 -64.77
C SER A 479 -5.64 -20.07 -65.89
N ARG A 480 -6.90 -20.15 -66.36
CA ARG A 480 -8.27 -19.77 -65.94
C ARG A 480 -9.22 -20.47 -66.95
N THR A 481 -10.16 -21.34 -66.54
CA THR A 481 -11.37 -21.65 -67.33
C THR A 481 -12.56 -21.10 -66.55
N GLU A 482 -13.02 -19.91 -66.95
CA GLU A 482 -13.95 -19.08 -66.15
C GLU A 482 -15.27 -19.79 -65.80
N GLU A 483 -15.78 -20.66 -66.67
CA GLU A 483 -17.05 -21.37 -66.44
C GLU A 483 -16.97 -22.54 -65.45
N VAL A 484 -15.87 -23.31 -65.47
CA VAL A 484 -15.67 -24.43 -64.52
C VAL A 484 -15.41 -23.88 -63.12
N ASN A 485 -14.67 -22.78 -63.02
CA ASN A 485 -14.37 -22.14 -61.74
C ASN A 485 -15.59 -21.49 -61.09
N ALA A 486 -16.52 -20.93 -61.88
CA ALA A 486 -17.79 -20.41 -61.35
C ALA A 486 -18.66 -21.54 -60.79
N LYS A 487 -18.85 -22.63 -61.55
CA LYS A 487 -19.63 -23.79 -61.07
C LYS A 487 -18.99 -24.47 -59.86
N VAL A 488 -17.68 -24.68 -59.88
CA VAL A 488 -16.96 -25.26 -58.73
C VAL A 488 -17.07 -24.34 -57.52
N ARG A 489 -16.91 -23.02 -57.68
CA ARG A 489 -17.09 -22.04 -56.60
C ARG A 489 -18.50 -22.07 -56.03
N ASP A 490 -19.53 -22.02 -56.87
CA ASP A 490 -20.93 -22.04 -56.43
C ASP A 490 -21.28 -23.36 -55.71
N THR A 491 -20.73 -24.49 -56.18
CA THR A 491 -20.89 -25.78 -55.48
C THR A 491 -20.12 -25.85 -54.17
N LEU A 492 -18.92 -25.24 -54.08
CA LEU A 492 -18.14 -25.17 -52.84
C LEU A 492 -18.81 -24.26 -51.81
N GLU A 493 -19.27 -23.07 -52.22
CA GLU A 493 -20.05 -22.15 -51.39
C GLU A 493 -21.35 -22.81 -50.91
N SER A 494 -22.05 -23.53 -51.79
CA SER A 494 -23.26 -24.28 -51.43
C SER A 494 -22.98 -25.46 -50.49
N SER A 495 -21.80 -26.09 -50.56
CA SER A 495 -21.42 -27.21 -49.69
C SER A 495 -20.91 -26.74 -48.32
N THR A 496 -20.15 -25.64 -48.28
CA THR A 496 -19.61 -25.06 -47.05
C THR A 496 -20.70 -24.44 -46.17
N LEU A 497 -21.82 -23.99 -46.76
CA LEU A 497 -23.03 -23.58 -46.03
C LEU A 497 -23.77 -24.75 -45.36
N LYS A 498 -23.56 -26.01 -45.79
CA LYS A 498 -24.26 -27.19 -45.25
C LYS A 498 -23.47 -27.94 -44.17
N GLU A 499 -22.20 -27.59 -43.96
CA GLU A 499 -21.29 -28.30 -43.05
C GLU A 499 -21.37 -27.73 -41.62
N LYS A 500 -21.86 -28.54 -40.68
CA LYS A 500 -22.18 -28.13 -39.29
C LYS A 500 -20.98 -27.61 -38.47
N GLN A 501 -19.76 -27.83 -38.92
CA GLN A 501 -18.53 -27.37 -38.28
C GLN A 501 -18.06 -25.98 -38.78
N ASN A 502 -18.70 -25.43 -39.81
CA ASN A 502 -18.45 -24.06 -40.29
C ASN A 502 -19.33 -23.09 -39.49
N GLN A 503 -18.93 -22.76 -38.27
CA GLN A 503 -19.52 -21.62 -37.58
C GLN A 503 -19.00 -20.36 -38.29
N ARG A 504 -19.87 -19.74 -39.08
CA ARG A 504 -19.64 -18.38 -39.59
C ARG A 504 -19.45 -17.51 -38.35
N ILE A 505 -18.27 -16.91 -38.18
CA ILE A 505 -18.06 -15.89 -37.16
C ILE A 505 -18.88 -14.69 -37.62
N SER A 506 -20.16 -14.65 -37.24
CA SER A 506 -20.94 -13.42 -37.31
C SER A 506 -20.38 -12.52 -36.24
N PHE A 507 -19.63 -11.50 -36.64
CA PHE A 507 -19.52 -10.32 -35.82
C PHE A 507 -20.94 -9.76 -35.74
N GLU A 508 -21.60 -9.87 -34.60
CA GLU A 508 -22.73 -8.99 -34.32
C GLU A 508 -22.21 -7.57 -34.56
N ASP A 509 -22.90 -6.83 -35.43
CA ASP A 509 -22.57 -5.45 -35.79
C ASP A 509 -22.45 -4.63 -34.51
N LEU A 510 -21.22 -4.49 -34.03
CA LEU A 510 -20.86 -3.66 -32.90
C LEU A 510 -20.68 -2.23 -33.42
N GLU A 511 -21.67 -1.71 -34.13
CA GLU A 511 -21.68 -0.34 -34.66
C GLU A 511 -21.86 0.71 -33.55
N ASP A 512 -22.15 0.32 -32.31
CA ASP A 512 -22.48 1.29 -31.23
C ASP A 512 -21.43 1.46 -30.12
N ASP A 513 -20.30 0.75 -30.11
CA ASP A 513 -19.27 0.94 -29.06
C ASP A 513 -17.84 0.84 -29.62
N VAL A 514 -17.57 1.58 -30.70
CA VAL A 514 -16.19 2.04 -30.92
C VAL A 514 -15.87 2.92 -29.72
N ILE A 515 -15.05 2.39 -28.82
CA ILE A 515 -14.42 3.12 -27.73
C ILE A 515 -13.85 4.41 -28.33
N ALA A 516 -14.56 5.52 -28.15
CA ALA A 516 -13.99 6.84 -28.32
C ALA A 516 -12.87 6.91 -27.28
N THR A 517 -11.63 6.80 -27.75
CA THR A 517 -10.39 6.98 -26.99
C THR A 517 -10.25 8.38 -26.33
N ASP A 518 -11.34 9.16 -26.27
CA ASP A 518 -11.42 10.52 -25.75
C ASP A 518 -11.94 10.62 -24.30
N ASP A 519 -12.45 9.55 -23.68
CA ASP A 519 -12.95 9.60 -22.29
C ASP A 519 -11.89 9.29 -21.19
N ILE A 520 -10.61 9.16 -21.54
CA ILE A 520 -9.51 9.11 -20.55
C ILE A 520 -9.21 10.51 -19.94
N VAL A 521 -9.88 11.58 -20.40
CA VAL A 521 -9.71 12.93 -19.84
C VAL A 521 -11.07 13.56 -19.47
N LYS A 522 -11.85 12.90 -18.63
CA LYS A 522 -12.81 13.57 -17.75
C LYS A 522 -12.38 13.40 -16.30
N VAL A 523 -11.36 14.18 -15.93
CA VAL A 523 -11.18 14.57 -14.54
C VAL A 523 -12.29 15.57 -14.25
N GLU A 524 -13.37 15.11 -13.63
CA GLU A 524 -14.39 15.98 -13.08
C GLU A 524 -13.77 16.87 -12.00
N VAL A 525 -13.60 18.14 -12.33
CA VAL A 525 -13.25 19.20 -11.39
C VAL A 525 -14.53 19.61 -10.68
N TRP A 526 -14.85 18.93 -9.58
CA TRP A 526 -15.77 19.48 -8.58
C TRP A 526 -14.96 20.37 -7.62
N ASP A 527 -14.95 21.67 -7.89
CA ASP A 527 -14.82 22.71 -6.86
C ASP A 527 -15.28 24.05 -7.47
N VAL A 528 -16.59 24.20 -7.57
CA VAL A 528 -17.22 25.53 -7.65
C VAL A 528 -17.30 26.05 -6.22
N VAL A 529 -16.28 26.80 -5.80
CA VAL A 529 -16.41 27.71 -4.66
C VAL A 529 -17.11 28.96 -5.14
N ASP A 530 -18.35 29.10 -4.68
CA ASP A 530 -19.22 30.25 -4.87
C ASP A 530 -18.53 31.54 -4.37
N LYS A 531 -18.27 32.48 -5.28
CA LYS A 531 -17.80 33.83 -4.94
C LYS A 531 -19.01 34.70 -4.66
N GLY A 532 -19.47 34.72 -3.41
CA GLY A 532 -20.55 35.59 -2.97
C GLY A 532 -20.48 35.95 -1.49
N LYS A 533 -19.98 37.17 -1.21
CA LYS A 533 -20.10 37.92 0.06
C LYS A 533 -19.44 37.31 1.31
N CYS A 534 -18.28 37.86 1.69
CA CYS A 534 -18.14 38.40 3.04
C CYS A 534 -17.12 39.55 3.08
N ARG A 535 -17.62 40.69 3.53
CA ARG A 535 -16.90 41.94 3.77
C ARG A 535 -15.96 41.81 4.97
N ARG A 536 -14.86 42.56 4.89
CA ARG A 536 -13.92 43.01 5.93
C ARG A 536 -14.43 42.95 7.39
N ARG A 537 -13.57 42.41 8.25
CA ARG A 537 -13.16 42.80 9.62
C ARG A 537 -11.94 41.90 9.90
N GLY A 538 -10.73 42.35 10.22
CA GLY A 538 -10.34 43.42 11.12
C GLY A 538 -9.49 42.76 12.23
N ASP A 539 -8.19 43.05 12.21
CA ASP A 539 -7.19 42.95 13.29
C ASP A 539 -6.69 41.61 13.85
N GLY A 540 -5.35 41.53 13.87
CA GLY A 540 -4.59 41.14 15.05
C GLY A 540 -4.21 39.68 15.17
N LEU A 541 -3.00 39.33 14.72
CA LEU A 541 -1.97 38.59 15.48
C LEU A 541 -0.94 38.00 14.49
N LYS A 542 0.19 38.71 14.32
CA LYS A 542 1.43 38.08 13.89
C LYS A 542 1.93 37.23 15.06
N VAL A 543 1.99 35.91 14.87
CA VAL A 543 2.84 35.05 15.68
C VAL A 543 3.93 34.55 14.74
N GLU A 544 5.02 35.30 14.70
CA GLU A 544 6.33 34.74 14.33
C GLU A 544 6.70 33.76 15.44
N ASN A 545 6.72 32.48 15.13
CA ASN A 545 7.36 31.43 15.93
C ASN A 545 7.97 30.43 14.95
N ASP A 546 9.16 30.75 14.47
CA ASP A 546 10.04 29.78 13.84
C ASP A 546 10.70 28.93 14.96
N PRO A 547 10.56 27.60 14.98
CA PRO A 547 11.17 26.74 16.00
C PRO A 547 12.70 26.61 15.89
N GLN A 548 13.35 27.33 14.97
CA GLN A 548 14.74 27.12 14.61
C GLN A 548 15.74 28.12 15.19
N GLU A 549 15.29 29.17 15.87
CA GLU A 549 16.19 30.19 16.44
C GLU A 549 16.55 29.97 17.93
N MET A 550 15.78 29.14 18.66
CA MET A 550 16.03 28.83 20.07
C MET A 550 17.19 27.85 20.30
N VAL A 551 17.55 27.03 19.29
CA VAL A 551 18.63 26.04 19.41
C VAL A 551 20.02 26.70 19.29
N SER A 552 20.12 27.81 18.56
CA SER A 552 21.39 28.54 18.38
C SER A 552 21.76 29.43 19.56
N ARG A 553 20.79 29.81 20.41
CA ARG A 553 21.04 30.65 21.60
C ARG A 553 21.41 29.87 22.86
N LEU A 554 21.10 28.57 22.94
CA LEU A 554 21.48 27.69 24.07
C LEU A 554 22.79 26.94 23.83
N ALA A 555 23.28 26.85 22.59
CA ALA A 555 24.55 26.21 22.27
C ALA A 555 25.78 27.14 22.42
N GLY A 556 25.57 28.44 22.68
CA GLY A 556 26.64 29.44 22.76
C GLY A 556 27.14 29.78 24.15
N SER A 557 26.64 29.15 25.22
CA SER A 557 26.98 29.52 26.61
C SER A 557 27.72 28.42 27.40
N LEU A 558 28.31 27.44 26.73
CA LEU A 558 29.04 26.35 27.40
C LEU A 558 30.22 25.88 26.55
N LEU A 559 31.12 26.81 26.22
CA LEU A 559 32.50 26.52 25.87
C LEU A 559 33.38 27.71 26.28
N ASP A 560 34.52 27.36 26.88
CA ASP A 560 35.70 28.14 27.29
C ASP A 560 35.76 28.60 28.77
N PRO A 561 36.97 28.64 29.39
CA PRO A 561 37.72 27.45 29.82
C PRO A 561 38.31 27.60 31.25
N LEU A 562 38.59 26.47 31.92
CA LEU A 562 39.73 26.28 32.85
C LEU A 562 39.84 24.79 33.21
#